data_AF-A0A382DEV6-F1
#
_entry.id   AF-A0A382DEV6-F1
#
_cell.length_a   1.000
_cell.length_b   1.000
_cell.length_c   1.000
_cell.angle_alpha   90.00
_cell.angle_beta   90.00
_cell.angle_gamma   90.00
#
_symmetry.space_group_name_H-M   'P 1'
#
loop_
_entity.id
_entity.type
_entity.pdbx_description
1 polymer ?
#
loop_
_entity_poly.entity_id
_entity_poly.type
_entity_poly.pdbx_seq_one_letter_code
_entity_poly.pdbx_strand_id
1 'polypeptide(L)' 'MDEFTTFDEPLKFNPDYNWPDEGTEKDCPKCNGALTLNEKNISYKGKPWWCGTCRWQFTDEEV' A
#
# COMPACT_ATOMS: atom_id res chain seq x y z
N MET A 1 15.47 1.92 -30.69
CA MET A 1 15.95 2.07 -29.30
C MET A 1 14.83 2.76 -28.57
N ASP A 2 13.97 1.96 -27.97
CA ASP A 2 12.77 2.39 -27.29
C ASP A 2 13.16 3.37 -26.19
N GLU A 3 12.63 4.59 -26.30
CA GLU A 3 12.88 5.70 -25.40
C GLU A 3 12.44 5.29 -24.00
N PHE A 4 13.42 5.06 -23.12
CA PHE A 4 13.15 4.89 -21.70
C PHE A 4 12.56 6.21 -21.20
N THR A 5 11.24 6.26 -21.00
CA THR A 5 10.58 7.32 -20.26
C THR A 5 11.12 7.27 -18.83
N THR A 6 12.18 8.03 -18.60
CA THR A 6 12.62 8.38 -17.24
C THR A 6 11.39 8.99 -16.60
N PHE A 7 10.80 8.30 -15.62
CA PHE A 7 9.64 8.78 -14.90
C PHE A 7 9.96 10.21 -14.40
N ASP A 8 9.15 11.19 -14.83
CA ASP A 8 9.38 12.63 -14.62
C ASP A 8 9.37 13.00 -13.13
N GLU A 9 8.73 12.15 -12.31
CA GLU A 9 8.68 12.28 -10.88
C GLU A 9 9.78 11.44 -10.22
N PRO A 10 10.53 12.00 -9.24
CA PRO A 10 11.48 11.21 -8.48
C PRO A 10 10.73 10.04 -7.84
N LEU A 11 11.19 8.81 -8.09
CA LEU A 11 10.72 7.61 -7.42
C LEU A 11 10.77 7.86 -5.90
N LYS A 12 9.63 8.24 -5.33
CA LYS A 12 9.48 8.47 -3.89
C LYS A 12 9.57 7.11 -3.22
N PHE A 13 10.76 6.78 -2.76
CA PHE A 13 11.07 5.52 -2.09
C PHE A 13 10.30 5.35 -0.76
N ASN A 14 9.79 6.47 -0.22
CA ASN A 14 8.84 6.55 0.87
C ASN A 14 7.73 7.51 0.46
N PRO A 15 6.64 7.01 -0.13
CA PRO A 15 5.46 7.84 -0.30
C PRO A 15 4.88 8.15 1.09
N ASP A 16 4.44 9.39 1.29
CA ASP A 16 3.75 9.86 2.51
C ASP A 16 2.34 9.24 2.58
N TYR A 17 2.26 7.93 2.74
CA TYR A 17 0.98 7.27 2.96
C TYR A 17 0.58 7.43 4.42
N ASN A 18 -0.69 7.73 4.65
CA ASN A 18 -1.27 7.67 5.99
C ASN A 18 -1.26 6.21 6.44
N TRP A 19 -0.61 5.96 7.58
CA TRP A 19 -0.66 4.67 8.24
C TRP A 19 -1.81 4.68 9.24
N PRO A 20 -2.78 3.76 9.13
CA PRO A 20 -3.89 3.66 10.07
C PRO A 20 -3.41 3.39 11.50
N ASP A 21 -4.27 3.66 12.48
CA ASP A 21 -4.03 3.26 13.85
C ASP A 21 -3.99 1.74 13.99
N GLU A 22 -3.17 1.25 14.92
CA GLU A 22 -3.07 -0.17 15.24
C GLU A 22 -4.44 -0.69 15.72
N GLY A 23 -4.93 -1.78 15.11
CA GLY A 23 -6.27 -2.31 15.37
C GLY A 23 -7.36 -1.76 14.45
N THR A 24 -7.02 -0.91 13.47
CA THR A 24 -7.97 -0.56 12.41
C THR A 24 -8.28 -1.80 11.58
N GLU A 25 -9.57 -2.04 11.32
CA GLU A 25 -10.05 -3.10 10.44
C GLU A 25 -10.68 -2.48 9.20
N LYS A 26 -10.32 -3.00 8.03
CA LYS A 26 -10.86 -2.56 6.75
C LYS A 26 -11.11 -3.75 5.83
N ASP A 27 -12.03 -3.57 4.89
CA ASP A 27 -12.36 -4.56 3.87
C ASP A 27 -11.69 -4.24 2.54
N CYS A 28 -11.22 -5.28 1.85
CA CYS A 28 -10.59 -5.14 0.54
C CYS A 28 -11.60 -4.62 -0.49
N PRO A 29 -11.33 -3.51 -1.19
CA PRO A 29 -12.25 -2.94 -2.18
C PRO A 29 -12.49 -3.85 -3.39
N LYS A 30 -11.62 -4.85 -3.61
CA LYS A 30 -11.74 -5.78 -4.75
C LYS A 30 -12.50 -7.06 -4.43
N CYS A 31 -12.33 -7.61 -3.23
CA CYS A 31 -12.90 -8.91 -2.88
C CYS A 31 -13.78 -8.87 -1.63
N ASN A 32 -13.95 -7.69 -1.03
CA ASN A 32 -14.73 -7.44 0.17
C ASN A 32 -14.34 -8.33 1.37
N GLY A 33 -13.09 -8.78 1.41
CA GLY A 33 -12.54 -9.61 2.49
C GLY A 33 -11.66 -8.78 3.43
N ALA A 34 -11.51 -9.23 4.67
CA ALA A 34 -10.73 -8.52 5.68
C ALA A 34 -9.28 -8.28 5.24
N LEU A 35 -8.83 -7.03 5.35
CA LEU A 35 -7.45 -6.63 5.15
C LEU A 35 -6.65 -6.80 6.43
N THR A 36 -5.39 -7.20 6.28
CA THR A 36 -4.42 -7.24 7.37
C THR A 36 -3.65 -5.93 7.38
N LEU A 37 -3.68 -5.23 8.52
CA LEU A 37 -2.84 -4.07 8.74
C LEU A 37 -1.39 -4.53 8.99
N ASN A 38 -0.46 -4.09 8.15
CA ASN A 38 0.97 -4.29 8.37
C ASN A 38 1.45 -3.41 9.52
N GLU A 39 2.53 -3.85 10.19
CA GLU A 39 3.19 -3.07 11.22
C GLU A 39 3.83 -1.80 10.62
N LYS A 40 3.59 -0.66 11.29
CA LYS A 40 4.17 0.63 10.91
C LYS A 40 5.67 0.65 11.20
N ASN A 41 6.46 0.14 10.26
CA ASN A 41 7.92 0.09 10.39
C ASN A 41 8.58 1.00 9.34
N ILE A 42 9.54 1.82 9.75
CA ILE A 42 10.30 2.72 8.84
C ILE A 42 11.10 1.96 7.77
N SER A 43 11.46 0.71 8.07
CA SER A 43 12.15 -0.19 7.16
C SER A 43 11.18 -0.89 6.19
N TYR A 44 9.88 -0.90 6.50
CA TYR A 44 8.85 -1.45 5.63
C TYR A 44 8.50 -0.44 4.54
N LYS A 45 8.75 -0.81 3.28
CA LYS A 45 8.51 0.04 2.09
C LYS A 45 7.21 -0.31 1.36
N GLY A 46 6.38 -1.16 1.95
CA GLY A 46 5.08 -1.53 1.40
C GLY A 46 3.96 -0.57 1.81
N LYS A 47 2.73 -0.91 1.44
CA LYS A 47 1.52 -0.17 1.84
C LYS A 47 0.95 -0.76 3.15
N PRO A 48 0.20 0.03 3.93
CA PRO A 48 -0.33 -0.41 5.23
C PRO A 48 -1.23 -1.63 5.12
N TRP A 49 -2.08 -1.74 4.10
CA TRP A 49 -3.06 -2.81 4.01
C TRP A 49 -2.59 -3.95 3.12
N TRP A 50 -2.69 -5.17 3.62
CA TRP A 50 -2.42 -6.39 2.87
C TRP A 50 -3.70 -7.22 2.73
N CYS A 51 -4.03 -7.61 1.50
CA CYS A 51 -5.07 -8.59 1.23
C CYS A 51 -4.47 -9.95 0.91
N GLY A 52 -4.67 -10.94 1.78
CA GLY A 52 -4.22 -12.31 1.53
C GLY A 52 -4.89 -12.96 0.31
N THR A 53 -6.18 -12.68 0.09
CA THR A 53 -6.95 -13.24 -1.04
C THR A 53 -6.49 -12.66 -2.38
N CYS A 54 -6.36 -11.33 -2.46
CA CYS A 54 -5.89 -10.67 -3.68
C CYS A 54 -4.37 -10.77 -3.87
N ARG A 55 -3.62 -11.10 -2.79
CA ARG A 55 -2.16 -10.99 -2.71
C ARG A 55 -1.69 -9.62 -3.16
N TRP A 56 -2.38 -8.59 -2.66
CA TRP A 56 -2.22 -7.21 -3.09
C TRP A 56 -2.13 -6.27 -1.89
N GLN A 57 -1.43 -5.16 -2.08
CA GLN A 57 -1.22 -4.12 -1.07
C GLN A 57 -2.03 -2.87 -1.42
N PHE A 58 -2.66 -2.26 -0.42
CA PHE A 58 -3.47 -1.06 -0.57
C PHE A 58 -3.06 0.02 0.43
N THR A 59 -3.16 1.28 0.04
CA THR A 59 -3.03 2.42 0.96
C THR A 59 -4.36 2.68 1.65
N ASP A 60 -4.34 3.43 2.75
CA ASP A 60 -5.58 3.80 3.45
C ASP A 60 -6.56 4.60 2.56
N GLU A 61 -6.03 5.34 1.59
CA GLU A 61 -6.83 6.07 0.60
C GLU A 61 -7.45 5.16 -0.47
N GLU A 62 -6.88 3.98 -0.70
CA GLU A 62 -7.41 3.01 -1.68
C GLU A 62 -8.53 2.14 -1.11
N VAL A 63 -8.74 2.17 0.22
CA VAL A 63 -9.61 1.26 0.97
C VAL A 63 -10.76 1.98 1.66
#